data_AF-A0A2P7EB97-F1
#
_entry.id   AF-A0A2P7EB97-F1
#
_cell.length_a   1.000
_cell.length_b   1.000
_cell.length_c   1.000
_cell.angle_alpha   90.00
_cell.angle_beta   90.00
_cell.angle_gamma   90.00
#
_symmetry.space_group_name_H-M   'P 1'
#
loop_
_entity.id
_entity.type
_entity.pdbx_description
1 polymer ?
#
loop_
_entity_poly.entity_id
_entity_poly.type
_entity_poly.pdbx_seq_one_letter_code
_entity_poly.pdbx_strand_id
1 'polypeptide(L)'
;MHISSVVGTAVSLASPPEALVSTHPSLLAILPRLQLVHDCWDLLNKQKEYYLPRGEREPDSAYKRRIDAALPSGFFRDALRTFAGMLTASHWRELPPSLQAVVSDVDGLVTDLLTGDR
;
A
#
# COMPACT_ATOMS: atom_id res chain seq x y z
N MET A 1 -33.73 -46.26 27.87
CA MET A 1 -33.32 -44.84 27.87
C MET A 1 -31.86 -44.80 27.44
N HIS A 2 -31.61 -44.50 26.17
CA HIS A 2 -30.29 -44.51 25.53
C HIS A 2 -29.85 -43.06 25.34
N ILE A 3 -28.72 -42.68 25.94
CA ILE A 3 -28.11 -41.36 25.78
C ILE A 3 -27.11 -41.50 24.63
N SER A 4 -27.49 -41.06 23.42
CA SER A 4 -26.60 -41.06 22.27
C SER A 4 -25.67 -39.85 22.34
N SER A 5 -24.37 -40.16 22.47
CA SER A 5 -23.25 -39.25 22.30
C SER A 5 -23.33 -38.53 20.96
N VAL A 6 -23.46 -37.20 20.99
CA VAL A 6 -23.25 -36.35 19.81
C VAL A 6 -21.74 -36.21 19.63
N VAL A 7 -21.18 -37.08 18.79
CA VAL A 7 -19.86 -36.90 18.21
C VAL A 7 -19.89 -35.61 17.41
N GLY A 8 -19.11 -34.62 17.86
CA GLY A 8 -18.89 -33.38 17.16
C GLY A 8 -18.34 -33.68 15.77
N THR A 9 -19.18 -33.49 14.76
CA THR A 9 -18.77 -33.55 13.35
C THR A 9 -17.76 -32.43 13.13
N ALA A 10 -16.47 -32.79 13.10
CA ALA A 10 -15.46 -31.93 12.54
C ALA A 10 -15.88 -31.64 11.09
N VAL A 11 -16.36 -30.42 10.85
CA VAL A 11 -16.48 -29.87 9.50
C VAL A 11 -15.05 -29.78 8.99
N SER A 12 -14.63 -30.84 8.31
CA SER A 12 -13.47 -30.81 7.43
C SER A 12 -13.78 -29.73 6.40
N LEU A 13 -13.20 -28.54 6.58
CA LEU A 13 -13.22 -27.46 5.62
C LEU A 13 -12.41 -27.96 4.41
N ALA A 14 -13.04 -28.80 3.59
CA ALA A 14 -12.50 -29.25 2.34
C ALA A 14 -12.11 -27.97 1.58
N SER A 15 -10.81 -27.85 1.26
CA SER A 15 -10.31 -26.76 0.43
C SER A 15 -11.24 -26.65 -0.78
N PRO A 16 -11.86 -25.48 -1.02
CA PRO A 16 -12.66 -25.32 -2.21
C PRO A 16 -11.79 -25.69 -3.42
N PRO A 17 -12.36 -26.33 -4.45
CA PRO A 17 -11.63 -26.62 -5.67
C PRO A 17 -11.00 -25.31 -6.13
N GLU A 18 -9.74 -25.39 -6.52
CA GLU A 18 -8.94 -24.36 -7.15
C GLU A 18 -9.64 -23.93 -8.45
N ALA A 19 -10.78 -23.25 -8.30
CA ALA A 19 -11.45 -22.56 -9.38
C ALA A 19 -10.41 -21.54 -9.80
N LEU A 20 -9.72 -21.84 -10.90
CA LEU A 20 -8.83 -20.94 -11.61
C LEU A 20 -9.57 -19.61 -11.71
N VAL A 21 -9.29 -18.71 -10.76
CA VAL A 21 -9.88 -17.38 -10.74
C VAL A 21 -9.21 -16.70 -11.92
N SER A 22 -9.87 -16.79 -13.07
CA SER A 22 -9.46 -16.07 -14.28
C SER A 22 -9.49 -14.60 -13.89
N THR A 23 -8.31 -14.08 -13.59
CA THR A 23 -8.17 -12.74 -13.05
C THR A 23 -8.42 -11.79 -14.20
N HIS A 24 -9.43 -10.95 -14.07
CA HIS A 24 -9.80 -10.01 -15.12
C HIS A 24 -8.57 -9.15 -15.50
N PRO A 25 -8.31 -8.89 -16.80
CA PRO A 25 -7.10 -8.19 -17.24
C PRO A 25 -6.91 -6.80 -16.60
N SER A 26 -7.99 -6.11 -16.25
CA SER A 26 -7.90 -4.84 -15.52
C SER A 26 -7.32 -4.99 -14.10
N LEU A 27 -7.57 -6.13 -13.44
CA LEU A 27 -6.99 -6.43 -12.13
C LEU A 27 -5.51 -6.78 -12.27
N LEU A 28 -5.15 -7.53 -13.31
CA LEU A 28 -3.75 -7.80 -13.62
C LEU A 28 -2.97 -6.50 -13.91
N ALA A 29 -3.59 -5.54 -14.58
CA ALA A 29 -2.98 -4.26 -14.88
C ALA A 29 -2.67 -3.41 -13.63
N ILE A 30 -3.42 -3.58 -12.53
CA ILE A 30 -3.20 -2.84 -11.28
C ILE A 30 -2.34 -3.59 -10.26
N LEU A 31 -2.10 -4.90 -10.44
CA LEU A 31 -1.31 -5.72 -9.52
C LEU A 31 0.05 -5.11 -9.16
N PRO A 32 0.88 -4.61 -10.10
CA PRO A 32 2.17 -4.02 -9.76
C PRO A 32 2.03 -2.80 -8.84
N ARG A 33 0.96 -2.01 -9.03
CA ARG A 33 0.67 -0.84 -8.18
C ARG A 33 0.21 -1.28 -6.78
N LEU A 34 -0.60 -2.33 -6.69
CA LEU A 34 -1.00 -2.90 -5.41
C LEU A 34 0.20 -3.46 -4.64
N GLN A 35 1.14 -4.09 -5.33
CA GLN A 35 2.39 -4.56 -4.71
C GLN A 35 3.22 -3.39 -4.16
N LEU A 36 3.36 -2.31 -4.92
CA LEU A 36 4.04 -1.10 -4.44
C LEU A 36 3.35 -0.52 -3.20
N VAL A 37 2.01 -0.43 -3.20
CA VAL A 37 1.23 0.04 -2.06
C VAL A 37 1.46 -0.85 -0.83
N HIS A 38 1.52 -2.16 -1.02
CA HIS A 38 1.84 -3.13 0.04
C HIS A 38 3.26 -2.92 0.57
N ASP A 39 4.25 -2.77 -0.29
CA ASP A 39 5.64 -2.59 0.14
C ASP A 39 5.82 -1.25 0.86
N CYS A 40 5.16 -0.17 0.39
CA CYS A 40 5.11 1.11 1.09
C CYS A 40 4.38 1.01 2.42
N TRP A 41 3.31 0.20 2.51
CA TRP A 41 2.67 -0.12 3.78
C TRP A 41 3.67 -0.75 4.73
N ASP A 42 4.58 -1.60 4.29
CA ASP A 42 5.63 -2.18 5.13
C ASP A 42 6.89 -1.32 5.27
N LEU A 43 6.81 -0.02 4.93
CA LEU A 43 7.93 0.92 4.98
C LEU A 43 9.14 0.38 4.17
N LEU A 44 8.87 -0.19 3.00
CA LEU A 44 9.85 -0.77 2.08
C LEU A 44 10.83 -1.75 2.75
N ASN A 45 10.40 -2.43 3.81
CA ASN A 45 11.25 -3.33 4.58
C ASN A 45 11.83 -4.42 3.67
N LYS A 46 13.16 -4.47 3.56
CA LYS A 46 13.92 -5.35 2.64
C LYS A 46 13.64 -5.15 1.14
N GLN A 47 12.84 -4.15 0.76
CA GLN A 47 12.49 -3.85 -0.64
C GLN A 47 13.15 -2.56 -1.14
N LYS A 48 13.83 -1.79 -0.28
CA LYS A 48 14.47 -0.52 -0.68
C LYS A 48 15.38 -0.67 -1.89
N GLU A 49 16.21 -1.70 -1.94
CA GLU A 49 17.16 -1.95 -3.04
C GLU A 49 16.47 -2.27 -4.37
N TYR A 50 15.26 -2.84 -4.34
CA TYR A 50 14.46 -3.11 -5.54
C TYR A 50 13.97 -1.81 -6.18
N TYR A 51 13.51 -0.86 -5.36
CA TYR A 51 12.98 0.43 -5.82
C TYR A 51 14.05 1.50 -6.01
N LEU A 52 15.20 1.36 -5.34
CA LEU A 52 16.33 2.28 -5.42
C LEU A 52 17.55 1.50 -5.94
N PRO A 53 17.60 1.12 -7.23
CA PRO A 53 18.75 0.41 -7.76
C PRO A 53 20.02 1.28 -7.69
N ARG A 54 21.15 0.60 -7.70
CA ARG A 54 22.48 1.24 -7.75
C ARG A 54 22.69 1.93 -9.10
N GLY A 55 23.26 3.13 -9.09
CA GLY A 55 23.67 3.81 -10.33
C GLY A 55 24.88 3.15 -11.00
N GLU A 56 25.00 3.26 -12.33
CA GLU A 56 26.03 2.58 -13.13
C GLU A 56 27.48 2.78 -12.65
N ARG A 57 27.78 3.92 -12.02
CA ARG A 57 29.11 4.27 -11.47
C ARG A 57 29.07 4.66 -9.99
N GLU A 58 27.97 4.36 -9.31
CA GLU A 58 27.81 4.71 -7.89
C GLU A 58 28.73 3.82 -7.04
N PRO A 59 29.62 4.37 -6.20
CA PRO A 59 30.42 3.57 -5.27
C PRO A 59 29.55 2.84 -4.23
N ASP A 60 29.98 1.66 -3.78
CA ASP A 60 29.23 0.84 -2.80
C ASP A 60 28.87 1.61 -1.53
N SER A 61 29.78 2.46 -1.04
CA SER A 61 29.59 3.26 0.17
C SER A 61 28.54 4.37 -0.01
N ALA A 62 28.48 4.98 -1.20
CA ALA A 62 27.48 5.99 -1.54
C ALA A 62 26.10 5.35 -1.68
N TYR A 63 26.03 4.18 -2.32
CA TYR A 63 24.80 3.41 -2.47
C TYR A 63 24.19 3.03 -1.12
N LYS A 64 24.97 2.42 -0.23
CA LYS A 64 24.52 2.06 1.12
C LYS A 64 24.01 3.27 1.90
N ARG A 65 24.75 4.38 1.87
CA ARG A 65 24.34 5.63 2.52
C ARG A 65 23.00 6.15 1.99
N ARG A 66 22.76 6.06 0.69
CA ARG A 66 21.50 6.48 0.07
C ARG A 66 20.33 5.57 0.48
N ILE A 67 20.55 4.25 0.50
CA ILE A 67 19.55 3.27 0.96
C ILE A 67 19.22 3.47 2.45
N ASP A 68 20.22 3.74 3.28
CA ASP A 68 20.04 3.99 4.71
C ASP A 68 19.32 5.33 4.96
N ALA A 69 19.66 6.36 4.16
CA ALA A 69 19.02 7.67 4.23
C ALA A 69 17.58 7.68 3.67
N ALA A 70 17.22 6.71 2.82
CA ALA A 70 15.85 6.52 2.36
C ALA A 70 15.00 6.07 3.54
N LEU A 71 14.36 7.03 4.21
CA LEU A 71 13.43 6.82 5.32
C LEU A 71 12.00 6.81 4.78
N PRO A 72 11.41 5.63 4.51
CA PRO A 72 10.01 5.55 4.19
C PRO A 72 9.18 6.13 5.35
N SER A 73 8.43 7.19 5.05
CA SER A 73 7.63 7.92 6.03
C SER A 73 6.34 7.16 6.34
N GLY A 74 5.92 7.20 7.61
CA GLY A 74 4.62 6.69 8.06
C GLY A 74 3.43 7.46 7.47
N PHE A 75 3.66 8.65 6.90
CA PHE A 75 2.64 9.49 6.26
C PHE A 75 1.76 8.71 5.27
N PHE A 76 2.37 7.83 4.47
CA PHE A 76 1.63 7.03 3.49
C PHE A 76 0.61 6.08 4.15
N ARG A 77 0.97 5.46 5.28
CA ARG A 77 0.05 4.60 6.06
C ARG A 77 -1.13 5.41 6.59
N ASP A 78 -0.87 6.62 7.07
CA ASP A 78 -1.89 7.49 7.65
C ASP A 78 -2.84 8.04 6.58
N ALA A 79 -2.31 8.40 5.41
CA ALA A 79 -3.11 8.73 4.23
C ALA A 79 -4.02 7.55 3.83
N LEU A 80 -3.47 6.33 3.70
CA LEU A 80 -4.24 5.12 3.39
C LEU A 80 -5.35 4.84 4.39
N ARG A 81 -5.08 4.97 5.70
CA ARG A 81 -6.09 4.81 6.75
C ARG A 81 -7.20 5.86 6.63
N THR A 82 -6.83 7.10 6.33
CA THR A 82 -7.79 8.20 6.12
C THR A 82 -8.70 7.90 4.94
N PHE A 83 -8.14 7.44 3.80
CA PHE A 83 -8.93 7.02 2.65
C PHE A 83 -9.85 5.84 2.94
N ALA A 84 -9.35 4.81 3.63
CA ALA A 84 -10.17 3.67 4.03
C ALA A 84 -11.33 4.12 4.93
N GLY A 85 -11.08 5.06 5.85
CA GLY A 85 -12.13 5.71 6.64
C GLY A 85 -13.15 6.46 5.79
N MET A 86 -12.72 7.26 4.81
CA MET A 86 -13.63 7.96 3.90
C MET A 86 -14.44 7.02 3.00
N LEU A 87 -13.84 5.91 2.54
CA LEU A 87 -14.50 4.89 1.73
C LEU A 87 -15.57 4.14 2.52
N THR A 88 -15.25 3.74 3.76
CA THR A 88 -16.19 3.07 4.65
C THR A 88 -17.34 3.98 5.09
N ALA A 89 -17.09 5.29 5.20
CA ALA A 89 -18.11 6.30 5.48
C ALA A 89 -19.02 6.64 4.27
N SER A 90 -18.85 5.97 3.11
CA SER A 90 -19.75 6.01 1.95
C SER A 90 -20.16 7.41 1.46
N HIS A 91 -19.18 8.29 1.20
CA HIS A 91 -19.41 9.58 0.53
C HIS A 91 -18.39 9.82 -0.59
N TRP A 92 -18.50 9.12 -1.72
CA TRP A 92 -17.68 9.41 -2.91
C TRP A 92 -18.57 9.89 -4.05
N ARG A 93 -18.80 11.21 -4.11
CA ARG A 93 -19.19 11.92 -5.34
C ARG A 93 -18.01 12.64 -5.99
N GLU A 94 -17.00 13.06 -5.22
CA GLU A 94 -15.80 13.76 -5.70
C GLU A 94 -14.61 13.58 -4.75
N LEU A 95 -13.39 13.68 -5.27
CA LEU A 95 -12.14 13.61 -4.50
C LEU A 95 -12.00 14.87 -3.61
N PRO A 96 -11.66 14.77 -2.31
CA PRO A 96 -11.49 15.95 -1.46
C PRO A 96 -10.46 16.94 -2.05
N PRO A 97 -10.70 18.26 -1.99
CA PRO A 97 -9.79 19.27 -2.57
C PRO A 97 -8.38 19.22 -2.00
N SER A 98 -8.25 18.90 -0.70
CA SER A 98 -6.96 18.73 -0.02
C SER A 98 -6.13 17.59 -0.59
N LEU A 99 -6.75 16.64 -1.29
CA LEU A 99 -6.07 15.50 -1.88
C LEU A 99 -5.77 15.69 -3.35
N GLN A 100 -6.64 16.39 -4.07
CA GLN A 100 -6.35 16.84 -5.44
C GLN A 100 -5.09 17.72 -5.48
N ALA A 101 -4.87 18.52 -4.43
CA ALA A 101 -3.71 19.40 -4.31
C ALA A 101 -2.36 18.67 -4.16
N VAL A 102 -2.36 17.44 -3.64
CA VAL A 102 -1.13 16.70 -3.26
C VAL A 102 -0.92 15.45 -4.11
N VAL A 103 -1.90 15.08 -4.94
CA VAL A 103 -1.82 13.90 -5.82
C VAL A 103 -0.66 13.98 -6.82
N SER A 104 -0.24 15.19 -7.18
CA SER A 104 0.94 15.46 -8.02
C SER A 104 2.19 15.85 -7.24
N ASP A 105 2.10 16.06 -5.91
CA ASP A 105 3.23 16.47 -5.08
C ASP A 105 4.00 15.24 -4.58
N VAL A 106 4.71 14.61 -5.52
CA VAL A 106 5.54 13.43 -5.26
C VAL A 106 6.83 13.80 -4.50
N ASP A 107 7.24 15.08 -4.54
CA ASP A 107 8.51 15.56 -4.00
C ASP A 107 8.36 16.36 -2.68
N GLY A 108 7.14 16.64 -2.22
CA GLY A 108 6.87 17.39 -1.00
C GLY A 108 7.27 18.87 -1.08
N LEU A 109 7.35 19.42 -2.30
CA LEU A 109 7.83 20.77 -2.57
C LEU A 109 6.69 21.79 -2.79
N VAL A 110 5.43 21.35 -2.82
CA VAL A 110 4.29 22.21 -3.20
C VAL A 110 3.60 22.86 -1.98
N THR A 111 4.11 22.68 -0.76
CA THR A 111 3.57 23.36 0.44
C THR A 111 4.19 24.72 0.78
N ASP A 112 4.82 25.40 -0.18
CA ASP A 112 5.09 26.85 -0.05
C ASP A 112 4.03 27.66 -0.80
N LEU A 113 2.81 27.66 -0.24
CA LEU A 113 1.91 28.78 -0.43
C LEU A 113 1.90 29.60 0.87
N LEU A 114 2.26 30.87 0.69
CA LEU A 114 2.04 32.03 1.56
C LEU A 114 3.12 32.36 2.60
N THR A 115 4.22 32.98 2.14
CA THR A 115 4.72 34.14 2.89
C THR A 115 4.00 35.36 2.34
N GLY A 116 3.00 35.83 3.09
CA GLY A 116 2.33 37.09 2.78
C GLY A 116 3.26 38.28 3.00
N ASP A 117 3.12 39.29 2.16
CA ASP A 117 3.22 40.68 2.61
C ASP A 117 2.25 41.55 1.77
N ARG A 118 1.27 42.11 2.49
CA ARG A 118 0.40 43.27 2.22
C ARG A 118 -0.51 43.32 0.98
#